data_AF-A0A940IRK1-F1
#
_entry.id   AF-A0A940IRK1-F1
#
_cell.length_a   1.000
_cell.length_b   1.000
_cell.length_c   1.000
_cell.angle_alpha   90.00
_cell.angle_beta   90.00
_cell.angle_gamma   90.00
#
_symmetry.space_group_name_H-M   'P 1'
#
loop_
_entity.id
_entity.type
_entity.pdbx_description
1 polymer ?
#
loop_
_entity_poly.entity_id
_entity_poly.type
_entity_poly.pdbx_seq_one_letter_code
_entity_poly.pdbx_strand_id
1 'polypeptide(L)' 'MLPVLAALTACIPSPEDLETTPVQVNTPHGVVTCQLYRQDRVTWDRAIDFPATKMSVKQADAYCRQEGQRRLK' A
#
# COMPACT_ATOMS: atom_id res chain seq x y z
N MET A 1 9.55 -35.64 -34.52
CA MET A 1 8.62 -35.14 -33.47
C MET A 1 9.46 -34.35 -32.48
N LEU A 2 9.53 -33.02 -32.60
CA LEU A 2 10.29 -32.15 -31.67
C LEU A 2 9.28 -31.59 -30.65
N PRO A 3 9.49 -31.76 -29.32
CA PRO A 3 8.52 -31.27 -28.35
C PRO A 3 8.67 -29.75 -28.25
N VAL A 4 7.61 -29.02 -28.59
CA VAL A 4 7.53 -27.58 -28.34
C VAL A 4 7.23 -27.40 -26.85
N LEU A 5 8.25 -27.06 -26.06
CA LEU A 5 8.05 -26.60 -24.70
C LEU A 5 7.51 -25.16 -24.74
N ALA A 6 6.22 -25.02 -24.50
CA ALA A 6 5.61 -23.71 -24.28
C ALA A 6 6.04 -23.18 -22.91
N ALA A 7 7.00 -22.25 -22.90
CA ALA A 7 7.36 -21.51 -21.69
C ALA A 7 6.26 -20.47 -21.41
N LEU A 8 5.47 -20.71 -20.36
CA LEU A 8 4.53 -19.72 -19.84
C LEU A 8 5.35 -18.63 -19.13
N THR A 9 5.65 -17.54 -19.85
CA THR A 9 6.19 -16.32 -19.24
C THR A 9 5.07 -15.60 -18.50
N ALA A 10 4.86 -15.98 -17.23
CA ALA A 10 4.02 -15.20 -16.34
C ALA A 10 4.66 -13.83 -16.16
N CYS A 11 4.06 -12.78 -16.73
CA CYS A 11 4.45 -11.41 -16.47
C CYS A 11 4.20 -11.14 -14.99
N ILE A 12 5.26 -11.09 -14.19
CA ILE A 12 5.18 -10.65 -12.79
C ILE A 12 4.99 -9.14 -12.86
N PRO A 13 3.82 -8.59 -12.47
CA PRO A 13 3.65 -7.14 -12.44
C PRO A 13 4.72 -6.54 -11.54
N SER A 14 5.32 -5.44 -11.96
CA SER A 14 6.28 -4.73 -11.13
C SER A 14 5.56 -4.26 -9.85
N PRO A 15 6.24 -4.15 -8.69
CA PRO A 15 5.60 -3.67 -7.46
C PRO A 15 4.88 -2.33 -7.65
N GLU A 16 5.41 -1.50 -8.53
CA GLU A 16 4.92 -0.20 -9.00
C GLU A 16 3.52 -0.30 -9.63
N ASP A 17 3.28 -1.36 -10.42
CA ASP A 17 1.97 -1.65 -11.03
C ASP A 17 0.91 -2.09 -10.01
N LEU A 18 1.32 -2.35 -8.76
CA LEU A 18 0.45 -2.71 -7.64
C LEU A 18 0.26 -1.56 -6.65
N GLU A 19 0.95 -0.42 -6.84
CA GLU A 19 0.81 0.74 -5.99
C GLU A 19 -0.47 1.50 -6.35
N THR A 20 -1.39 1.59 -5.39
CA THR A 20 -2.52 2.50 -5.53
C THR A 20 -2.04 3.94 -5.41
N THR A 21 -2.77 4.88 -6.00
CA THR A 21 -2.44 6.31 -5.84
C THR A 21 -2.42 6.65 -4.35
N PRO A 22 -1.34 7.27 -3.83
CA PRO A 22 -1.25 7.62 -2.41
C PRO A 22 -2.46 8.41 -1.94
N VAL A 23 -2.94 8.09 -0.74
CA VAL A 23 -4.15 8.70 -0.18
C VAL A 23 -3.81 9.59 1.00
N GLN A 24 -4.45 10.75 1.07
CA GLN A 24 -4.30 11.64 2.21
C GLN A 24 -5.38 11.34 3.26
N VAL A 25 -4.96 11.09 4.49
CA VAL A 25 -5.81 10.82 5.64
C VAL A 25 -5.67 11.98 6.62
N ASN A 26 -6.79 12.64 6.91
CA ASN A 26 -6.83 13.69 7.92
C ASN A 26 -6.88 13.05 9.31
N THR A 27 -5.90 13.35 10.15
CA THR A 27 -5.83 12.86 11.53
C THR A 27 -5.80 14.03 12.52
N PRO A 28 -6.09 13.82 13.82
CA PRO A 28 -5.95 14.87 14.82
C PRO A 28 -4.52 15.45 14.93
N HIS A 29 -3.52 14.72 14.45
CA HIS A 29 -2.11 15.10 14.51
C HIS A 29 -1.59 15.75 13.22
N GLY A 30 -2.45 15.88 12.20
CA GLY A 30 -2.15 16.43 10.88
C GLY A 30 -2.45 15.46 9.75
N VAL A 31 -2.11 15.84 8.52
CA VAL A 31 -2.33 15.03 7.33
C VAL A 31 -1.28 13.92 7.25
N VAL A 32 -1.71 12.70 6.97
CA VAL A 32 -0.83 11.56 6.69
C VAL A 32 -1.05 11.12 5.25
N THR A 33 0.02 11.03 4.48
CA THR A 33 -0.01 10.46 3.12
C THR A 33 0.33 8.98 3.22
N CYS A 34 -0.64 8.14 2.86
CA CYS A 34 -0.57 6.69 2.96
C CYS A 34 -0.37 6.05 1.60
N GLN A 35 0.64 5.18 1.50
CA GLN A 35 0.69 4.18 0.44
C GLN A 35 -0.18 3.01 0.88
N LEU A 36 -1.30 2.81 0.20
CA LEU A 36 -2.13 1.63 0.39
C LEU A 36 -1.71 0.57 -0.64
N TYR A 37 -1.50 -0.64 -0.18
CA TYR A 37 -1.31 -1.81 -1.02
C TYR A 37 -2.66 -2.47 -1.31
N ARG A 38 -2.63 -3.54 -2.10
CA ARG A 38 -3.84 -4.29 -2.47
C ARG A 38 -4.67 -4.67 -1.25
N GLN A 39 -5.97 -4.80 -1.50
CA GLN A 39 -6.98 -5.11 -0.50
C GLN A 39 -6.68 -6.37 0.34
N ASP A 40 -5.97 -7.36 -0.20
CA ASP A 40 -5.55 -8.58 0.49
C ASP A 40 -4.30 -8.40 1.38
N ARG A 41 -3.66 -7.23 1.39
CA ARG A 41 -2.39 -6.96 2.10
C ARG A 41 -2.37 -5.65 2.90
N VAL A 42 -3.47 -5.30 3.56
CA VAL A 42 -3.56 -4.10 4.43
C VAL A 42 -2.46 -4.02 5.49
N THR A 43 -1.88 -5.14 5.92
CA THR A 43 -0.73 -5.13 6.85
C THR A 43 0.50 -4.40 6.29
N TRP A 44 0.58 -4.22 4.98
CA TRP A 44 1.69 -3.56 4.31
C TRP A 44 1.46 -2.05 4.16
N ASP A 45 0.25 -1.56 4.40
CA ASP A 45 -0.10 -0.14 4.30
C ASP A 45 0.74 0.69 5.26
N ARG A 46 1.32 1.76 4.73
CA ARG A 46 2.39 2.51 5.40
C ARG A 46 2.40 3.97 4.99
N ALA A 47 2.82 4.82 5.93
CA ALA A 47 2.92 6.26 5.69
C ALA A 47 4.16 6.56 4.85
N ILE A 48 3.98 7.34 3.79
CA ILE A 48 5.08 7.88 2.96
C ILE A 48 5.39 9.34 3.30
N ASP A 49 4.43 10.06 3.90
CA ASP A 49 4.63 11.38 4.47
C ASP A 49 3.71 11.59 5.69
N PHE A 50 4.23 12.24 6.73
CA PHE A 50 3.50 12.57 7.96
C PHE A 50 4.26 13.62 8.79
N PRO A 51 3.56 14.39 9.65
CA PRO A 51 4.19 15.34 10.54
C PRO A 51 4.96 14.64 11.68
N ALA A 52 6.24 14.35 11.44
CA ALA A 52 7.13 13.65 12.37
C ALA A 52 7.31 14.34 13.74
N THR A 53 7.04 15.65 13.82
CA THR A 53 7.05 16.42 15.08
C THR A 53 5.79 16.19 15.93
N LYS A 54 4.71 15.66 15.34
CA LYS A 54 3.39 15.49 15.98
C LYS A 54 2.98 14.04 16.17
N MET A 55 3.63 13.10 15.48
CA MET A 55 3.37 11.66 15.62
C MET A 55 4.59 10.82 15.22
N SER A 56 4.63 9.59 15.73
CA SER A 56 5.60 8.58 15.32
C SER A 56 5.19 7.90 14.01
N VAL A 57 6.17 7.33 13.30
CA VAL A 57 5.92 6.50 12.11
C VAL A 57 4.94 5.36 12.40
N LYS A 58 5.05 4.72 13.57
CA LYS A 58 4.15 3.64 13.98
C LYS A 58 2.69 4.10 14.11
N GLN A 59 2.47 5.33 14.59
CA GLN A 59 1.13 5.92 14.65
C GLN A 59 0.61 6.27 13.25
N ALA A 60 1.46 6.85 12.40
CA ALA A 60 1.11 7.15 11.00
C ALA A 60 0.70 5.88 10.23
N ASP A 61 1.49 4.80 10.35
CA ASP A 61 1.19 3.51 9.73
C ASP A 61 -0.12 2.91 10.26
N ALA A 62 -0.47 3.13 11.53
CA ALA A 62 -1.74 2.66 12.08
C ALA A 62 -2.94 3.34 11.40
N TYR A 63 -2.84 4.65 11.11
CA TYR A 63 -3.86 5.34 10.32
C TYR A 63 -3.95 4.82 8.89
N CYS A 64 -2.80 4.54 8.25
CA CYS A 64 -2.80 3.96 6.90
C CYS A 64 -3.45 2.58 6.84
N ARG A 65 -3.12 1.70 7.80
CA ARG A 65 -3.79 0.40 7.93
C ARG A 65 -5.29 0.53 8.20
N GLN A 66 -5.70 1.49 9.03
CA GLN A 66 -7.12 1.73 9.30
C GLN A 66 -7.86 2.19 8.04
N GLU A 67 -7.26 3.07 7.24
CA GLU A 67 -7.84 3.51 5.97
C GLU A 67 -7.91 2.37 4.95
N GLY A 68 -6.87 1.53 4.87
CA GLY A 68 -6.88 0.29 4.09
C GLY A 68 -8.04 -0.62 4.48
N GLN A 69 -8.21 -0.90 5.78
CA GLN A 69 -9.35 -1.68 6.30
C GLN A 69 -10.71 -1.04 5.98
N ARG A 70 -10.82 0.30 6.03
CA ARG A 70 -12.06 1.01 5.73
C ARG A 70 -12.50 0.80 4.28
N ARG A 71 -11.55 0.73 3.34
CA ARG A 71 -11.80 0.55 1.91
C ARG A 71 -12.05 -0.90 1.49
N LEU A 72 -11.92 -1.86 2.41
CA LEU A 72 -12.30 -3.26 2.20
C LEU A 72 -13.80 -3.54 2.37
N LYS A 73 -14.51 -2.65 3.06
CA LYS A 73 -15.95 -2.74 3.26
C LYS A 73 -16.70 -2.05 2.14
#